data_AF-G7T9M2-F1
#
_entry.id   AF-G7T9M2-F1
#
_cell.length_a   1.000
_cell.length_b   1.000
_cell.length_c   1.000
_cell.angle_alpha   90.00
_cell.angle_beta   90.00
_cell.angle_gamma   90.00
#
_symmetry.space_group_name_H-M   'P 1'
#
loop_
_entity.id
_entity.type
_entity.pdbx_description
1 polymer ?
#
loop_
_entity_poly.entity_id
_entity_poly.type
_entity_poly.pdbx_seq_one_letter_code
_entity_poly.pdbx_strand_id
1 'polypeptide(L)'
;MGNCFSSVSAAEGRAYRQAYDTAQSAEPELTFSEQHCTPDDSGPLTGLGGRPTNLSHHRLAQDGETLVMVPVTYYQKARSHPHSQIKDRSQSALPIIDVGGADAAQGRAFAIDHSTTVKVAGFNYNVPNDAHTTHLYSTGTSLRNTPVITDGMGACIAVAFAAERIDPRSKRPMPGAKVRVFHVYPFSRLELAPDEVMKAIQRHIDEIREDGLTLRVAMHGGLSDSDSSLTTASALRELFNSQQVPVEFDETCEKRMEETPLGAVINSDYSVNFITRLVATEQLRD
;
A
#
# COMPACT_ATOMS: atom_id res chain seq x y z
N MET A 1 52.15 -15.86 -10.08
CA MET A 1 50.94 -15.21 -10.64
C MET A 1 50.24 -14.52 -9.48
N GLY A 2 50.15 -13.19 -9.53
CA GLY A 2 49.67 -12.32 -8.44
C GLY A 2 48.20 -12.58 -8.06
N ASN A 3 47.84 -12.47 -6.78
CA ASN A 3 47.42 -11.25 -6.05
C ASN A 3 46.06 -10.71 -6.59
N CYS A 4 45.00 -10.37 -5.83
CA CYS A 4 44.83 -10.00 -4.42
C CYS A 4 43.32 -9.72 -4.13
N PHE A 5 42.88 -9.91 -2.86
CA PHE A 5 41.90 -9.16 -2.00
C PHE A 5 40.57 -8.60 -2.59
N SER A 6 39.46 -8.39 -1.87
CA SER A 6 39.14 -8.37 -0.44
C SER A 6 37.61 -8.40 -0.23
N SER A 7 37.23 -8.74 0.99
CA SER A 7 35.90 -8.67 1.63
C SER A 7 35.18 -7.32 1.55
N VAL A 8 33.84 -7.35 1.42
CA VAL A 8 32.93 -6.33 2.02
C VAL A 8 31.65 -7.00 2.56
N SER A 9 31.36 -6.63 3.80
CA SER A 9 30.21 -6.83 4.71
C SER A 9 29.05 -7.78 4.36
N ALA A 10 29.01 -8.89 5.10
CA ALA A 10 27.79 -9.57 5.49
C ALA A 10 27.14 -8.81 6.67
N ALA A 11 26.11 -8.01 6.42
CA ALA A 11 25.31 -7.42 7.50
C ALA A 11 23.80 -7.22 7.19
N GLU A 12 23.36 -7.07 5.95
CA GLU A 12 21.96 -6.65 5.69
C GLU A 12 20.97 -7.77 5.30
N GLY A 13 21.46 -8.98 5.03
CA GLY A 13 20.60 -10.09 4.57
C GLY A 13 19.98 -11.00 5.64
N ARG A 14 20.24 -10.76 6.94
CA ARG A 14 19.82 -11.70 8.02
C ARG A 14 18.45 -11.40 8.63
N ALA A 15 17.98 -10.16 8.60
CA ALA A 15 16.74 -9.78 9.27
C ALA A 15 15.48 -10.29 8.55
N TYR A 16 15.50 -10.39 7.22
CA TYR A 16 14.30 -10.78 6.45
C TYR A 16 14.05 -12.29 6.40
N ARG A 17 15.10 -13.13 6.43
CA ARG A 17 14.93 -14.59 6.38
C ARG A 17 14.34 -15.17 7.69
N GLN A 18 14.61 -14.53 8.82
CA GLN A 18 14.13 -14.99 10.14
C GLN A 18 12.63 -14.80 10.33
N ALA A 19 12.01 -13.80 9.70
CA ALA A 19 10.56 -13.59 9.78
C ALA A 19 9.76 -14.69 9.07
N TYR A 20 10.32 -15.26 7.98
CA TYR A 20 9.67 -16.34 7.22
C TYR A 20 9.77 -17.71 7.92
N ASP A 21 10.88 -18.03 8.58
CA ASP A 21 11.06 -19.34 9.25
C ASP A 21 10.35 -19.43 10.61
N THR A 22 10.10 -18.30 11.29
CA THR A 22 9.45 -18.30 12.62
C THR A 22 7.93 -18.51 12.54
N ALA A 23 7.29 -18.14 11.42
CA ALA A 23 5.85 -18.28 11.25
C ALA A 23 5.36 -19.73 11.03
N GLN A 24 6.26 -20.68 10.74
CA GLN A 24 5.90 -22.10 10.55
C GLN A 24 5.81 -22.91 11.85
N SER A 25 6.20 -22.37 13.01
CA SER A 25 6.44 -23.20 14.21
C SER A 25 5.59 -22.89 15.44
N ALA A 26 4.56 -22.03 15.33
CA ALA A 26 3.69 -21.71 16.47
C ALA A 26 2.21 -21.79 16.10
N GLU A 27 1.60 -22.96 16.29
CA GLU A 27 0.15 -23.09 16.44
C GLU A 27 -0.23 -23.04 17.92
N PRO A 28 -1.20 -22.21 18.32
CA PRO A 28 -2.03 -22.50 19.47
C PRO A 28 -3.45 -22.84 19.01
N GLU A 29 -3.96 -23.99 19.46
CA GLU A 29 -5.39 -24.30 19.43
C GLU A 29 -6.17 -23.21 20.19
N LEU A 30 -7.17 -22.61 19.55
CA LEU A 30 -8.14 -21.74 20.23
C LEU A 30 -9.57 -22.17 19.86
N THR A 31 -10.25 -22.69 20.88
CA THR A 31 -11.68 -22.99 20.90
C THR A 31 -12.52 -21.72 20.84
N PHE A 32 -13.45 -21.63 19.88
CA PHE A 32 -14.41 -20.53 19.76
C PHE A 32 -15.58 -20.67 20.74
N SER A 33 -15.92 -19.58 21.42
CA SER A 33 -17.22 -19.38 22.07
C SER A 33 -17.94 -18.22 21.37
N GLU A 34 -19.08 -18.51 20.76
CA GLU A 34 -19.95 -17.50 20.13
C GLU A 34 -20.62 -16.62 21.20
N GLN A 35 -20.38 -15.31 21.13
CA GLN A 35 -21.28 -14.32 21.72
C GLN A 35 -21.59 -13.25 20.69
N HIS A 36 -22.85 -13.25 20.27
CA HIS A 36 -23.50 -12.18 19.51
C HIS A 36 -23.51 -10.88 20.32
N CYS A 37 -23.18 -9.76 19.69
CA CYS A 37 -23.53 -8.42 20.20
C CYS A 37 -24.04 -7.54 19.04
N THR A 38 -25.21 -6.95 19.26
CA THR A 38 -25.91 -5.98 18.39
C THR A 38 -25.20 -4.61 18.37
N PRO A 39 -25.45 -3.77 17.35
CA PRO A 39 -24.64 -2.58 17.08
C PRO A 39 -24.95 -1.43 18.04
N ASP A 40 -23.91 -0.89 18.66
CA ASP A 40 -23.98 0.29 19.53
C ASP A 40 -23.43 1.53 18.79
N ASP A 41 -24.16 2.63 18.92
CA ASP A 41 -24.05 3.87 18.15
C ASP A 41 -23.17 4.87 18.92
N SER A 42 -21.86 4.94 18.63
CA SER A 42 -20.97 5.92 19.26
C SER A 42 -19.68 6.18 18.45
N GLY A 43 -19.32 7.46 18.24
CA GLY A 43 -18.14 7.91 17.48
C GLY A 43 -16.89 8.25 18.31
N PRO A 44 -15.99 9.11 17.81
CA PRO A 44 -14.77 8.78 17.08
C PRO A 44 -13.63 8.06 17.89
N LEU A 45 -13.87 7.58 19.11
CA LEU A 45 -12.95 6.69 19.85
C LEU A 45 -13.66 5.55 20.59
N THR A 46 -14.98 5.61 20.76
CA THR A 46 -15.76 4.53 21.35
C THR A 46 -15.83 3.37 20.37
N GLY A 47 -15.01 2.35 20.64
CA GLY A 47 -14.78 1.21 19.75
C GLY A 47 -13.31 0.80 19.67
N LEU A 48 -12.38 1.73 19.96
CA LEU A 48 -10.93 1.46 19.98
C LEU A 48 -10.41 1.16 21.41
N GLY A 49 -11.19 0.44 22.20
CA GLY A 49 -10.88 0.14 23.60
C GLY A 49 -9.50 -0.51 23.80
N GLY A 50 -8.60 0.19 24.51
CA GLY A 50 -7.43 -0.38 25.20
C GLY A 50 -6.27 -0.94 24.34
N ARG A 51 -6.34 -0.90 23.00
CA ARG A 51 -5.28 -1.44 22.11
C ARG A 51 -4.61 -0.34 21.29
N PRO A 52 -3.32 -0.48 20.94
CA PRO A 52 -2.67 0.43 19.99
C PRO A 52 -3.46 0.49 18.67
N THR A 53 -3.91 1.67 18.27
CA THR A 53 -4.64 1.85 17.02
C THR A 53 -3.63 1.91 15.87
N ASN A 54 -3.67 0.92 14.98
CA ASN A 54 -2.91 1.00 13.73
C ASN A 54 -3.68 1.88 12.72
N LEU A 55 -2.95 2.75 12.04
CA LEU A 55 -3.47 3.73 11.08
C LEU A 55 -2.62 3.69 9.82
N SER A 56 -3.23 4.02 8.68
CA SER A 56 -2.46 4.15 7.44
C SER A 56 -1.61 5.42 7.36
N HIS A 57 -1.77 6.40 8.27
CA HIS A 57 -1.13 7.71 8.12
C HIS A 57 0.27 7.71 8.75
N HIS A 58 1.26 8.05 7.95
CA HIS A 58 2.67 8.08 8.29
C HIS A 58 3.30 9.41 7.90
N ARG A 59 4.48 9.69 8.45
CA ARG A 59 5.32 10.85 8.16
C ARG A 59 6.78 10.44 8.18
N LEU A 60 7.61 11.26 7.56
CA LEU A 60 9.06 11.13 7.65
C LEU A 60 9.51 11.19 9.13
N ALA A 61 10.20 10.14 9.56
CA ALA A 61 10.84 10.07 10.88
C ALA A 61 11.91 11.16 11.03
N GLN A 62 12.34 11.44 12.27
CA GLN A 62 13.32 12.50 12.53
C GLN A 62 14.68 12.26 11.87
N ASP A 63 15.05 10.99 11.65
CA ASP A 63 16.27 10.61 10.94
C ASP A 63 16.22 10.93 9.43
N GLY A 64 15.03 11.14 8.87
CA GLY A 64 14.85 11.38 7.43
C GLY A 64 14.94 10.12 6.57
N GLU A 65 15.03 8.93 7.16
CA GLU A 65 15.33 7.69 6.43
C GLU A 65 14.10 6.79 6.26
N THR A 66 13.13 6.87 7.17
CA THR A 66 11.96 5.98 7.14
C THR A 66 10.65 6.72 7.42
N LEU A 67 9.54 6.06 7.10
CA LEU A 67 8.22 6.51 7.53
C LEU A 67 7.82 5.92 8.88
N VAL A 68 7.32 6.78 9.78
CA VAL A 68 6.72 6.39 11.06
C VAL A 68 5.25 6.74 11.13
N MET A 69 4.46 5.84 11.73
CA MET A 69 3.03 6.05 11.91
C MET A 69 2.76 7.27 12.78
N VAL A 70 1.84 8.13 12.36
CA VAL A 70 1.48 9.32 13.14
C VAL A 70 0.63 8.94 14.35
N PRO A 71 0.75 9.66 15.48
CA PRO A 71 -0.15 9.47 16.62
C PRO A 71 -1.62 9.66 16.22
N VAL A 72 -2.52 8.86 16.80
CA VAL A 72 -3.97 8.92 16.52
C VAL A 72 -4.56 10.31 16.77
N THR A 73 -4.04 11.04 17.76
CA THR A 73 -4.46 12.42 18.08
C THR A 73 -4.08 13.39 16.97
N TYR A 74 -2.92 13.18 16.34
CA TYR A 74 -2.48 13.97 15.18
C TYR A 74 -3.37 13.66 13.98
N TYR A 75 -3.59 12.37 13.71
CA TYR A 75 -4.48 11.94 12.64
C TYR A 75 -5.87 12.55 12.80
N GLN A 76 -6.51 12.43 13.96
CA GLN A 76 -7.86 12.94 14.20
C GLN A 76 -7.99 14.45 13.94
N LYS A 77 -6.97 15.25 14.28
CA LYS A 77 -6.95 16.70 13.99
C LYS A 77 -6.86 17.02 12.50
N ALA A 78 -6.22 16.17 11.70
CA ALA A 78 -5.97 16.40 10.28
C ALA A 78 -7.09 15.87 9.36
N ARG A 79 -8.13 15.22 9.90
CA ARG A 79 -9.19 14.59 9.11
C ARG A 79 -10.15 15.64 8.55
N SER A 80 -10.45 15.51 7.26
CA SER A 80 -11.51 16.26 6.59
C SER A 80 -12.93 15.84 7.01
N HIS A 81 -13.07 14.65 7.60
CA HIS A 81 -14.34 14.09 8.06
C HIS A 81 -14.18 13.57 9.50
N PRO A 82 -14.12 14.48 10.50
CA PRO A 82 -13.81 14.12 11.88
C PRO A 82 -14.87 13.21 12.53
N HIS A 83 -16.09 13.20 11.98
CA HIS A 83 -17.23 12.42 12.48
C HIS A 83 -17.28 10.98 11.94
N SER A 84 -16.56 10.67 10.87
CA SER A 84 -16.52 9.29 10.35
C SER A 84 -15.70 8.40 11.28
N GLN A 85 -16.05 7.11 11.36
CA GLN A 85 -15.22 6.14 12.09
C GLN A 85 -13.81 6.06 11.48
N ILE A 86 -12.82 5.86 12.35
CA ILE A 86 -11.45 5.54 11.93
C ILE A 86 -11.44 4.07 11.50
N LYS A 87 -10.89 3.80 10.32
CA LYS A 87 -10.68 2.41 9.87
C LYS A 87 -9.58 1.79 10.73
N ASP A 88 -9.93 0.79 11.52
CA ASP A 88 -8.96 0.03 12.29
C ASP A 88 -8.05 -0.77 11.34
N ARG A 89 -6.74 -0.61 11.49
CA ARG A 89 -5.73 -1.37 10.74
C ARG A 89 -4.99 -2.36 11.63
N SER A 90 -5.50 -2.65 12.83
CA SER A 90 -4.83 -3.52 13.81
C SER A 90 -4.52 -4.91 13.26
N GLN A 91 -5.31 -5.38 12.29
CA GLN A 91 -5.15 -6.67 11.63
C GLN A 91 -4.31 -6.60 10.33
N SER A 92 -3.88 -5.41 9.91
CA SER A 92 -2.94 -5.23 8.79
C SER A 92 -1.50 -5.34 9.28
N ALA A 93 -0.63 -6.01 8.52
CA ALA A 93 0.80 -5.72 8.58
C ALA A 93 1.10 -4.50 7.73
N LEU A 94 1.68 -3.47 8.35
CA LEU A 94 2.18 -2.29 7.65
C LEU A 94 3.67 -2.51 7.33
N PRO A 95 4.08 -2.40 6.05
CA PRO A 95 5.49 -2.47 5.70
C PRO A 95 6.26 -1.27 6.23
N ILE A 96 7.55 -1.47 6.50
CA ILE A 96 8.50 -0.37 6.66
C ILE A 96 8.70 0.25 5.26
N ILE A 97 8.69 1.58 5.20
CA ILE A 97 8.90 2.32 3.95
C ILE A 97 10.20 3.10 4.09
N ASP A 98 11.17 2.75 3.26
CA ASP A 98 12.44 3.46 3.18
C ASP A 98 12.29 4.72 2.33
N VAL A 99 12.99 5.78 2.73
CA VAL A 99 12.98 7.09 2.07
C VAL A 99 14.40 7.40 1.63
N GLY A 100 14.58 7.59 0.33
CA GLY A 100 15.87 7.95 -0.23
C GLY A 100 16.24 9.41 0.04
N GLY A 101 17.53 9.73 -0.04
CA GLY A 101 17.98 11.13 -0.06
C GLY A 101 17.56 11.88 -1.32
N ALA A 102 17.62 13.21 -1.30
CA ALA A 102 17.23 14.06 -2.43
C ALA A 102 17.95 13.71 -3.76
N ASP A 103 19.19 13.22 -3.68
CA ASP A 103 20.00 12.82 -4.85
C ASP A 103 19.46 11.54 -5.54
N ALA A 104 18.55 10.81 -4.88
CA ALA A 104 17.85 9.65 -5.43
C ALA A 104 16.63 10.02 -6.29
N ALA A 105 16.40 11.31 -6.57
CA ALA A 105 15.24 11.83 -7.31
C ALA A 105 15.19 11.48 -8.82
N GLN A 106 15.72 10.32 -9.22
CA GLN A 106 15.60 9.80 -10.58
C GLN A 106 14.42 8.83 -10.67
N GLY A 107 13.55 9.02 -11.67
CA GLY A 107 12.46 8.10 -12.02
C GLY A 107 11.34 7.97 -10.97
N ARG A 108 10.08 8.28 -11.34
CA ARG A 108 8.85 8.13 -10.52
C ARG A 108 9.04 8.38 -9.01
N ALA A 109 9.87 9.36 -8.65
CA ALA A 109 10.16 9.73 -7.28
C ALA A 109 9.18 10.81 -6.83
N PHE A 110 8.75 10.75 -5.57
CA PHE A 110 7.95 11.79 -4.96
C PHE A 110 8.64 12.34 -3.72
N ALA A 111 8.82 13.65 -3.70
CA ALA A 111 9.53 14.33 -2.65
C ALA A 111 8.62 14.60 -1.45
N ILE A 112 9.12 14.33 -0.25
CA ILE A 112 8.40 14.49 1.02
C ILE A 112 9.27 15.21 2.06
N ASP A 113 8.62 15.84 3.01
CA ASP A 113 9.22 16.42 4.22
C ASP A 113 8.52 15.89 5.48
N HIS A 114 8.95 16.33 6.66
CA HIS A 114 8.32 15.97 7.94
C HIS A 114 6.87 16.43 8.09
N SER A 115 6.43 17.39 7.27
CA SER A 115 5.04 17.88 7.27
C SER A 115 4.13 17.03 6.38
N THR A 116 4.71 16.31 5.42
CA THR A 116 4.01 15.56 4.40
C THR A 116 3.39 14.29 4.99
N THR A 117 2.08 14.17 4.87
CA THR A 117 1.35 12.97 5.28
C THR A 117 1.40 11.95 4.14
N VAL A 118 1.91 10.77 4.43
CA VAL A 118 1.91 9.61 3.52
C VAL A 118 0.89 8.58 4.02
N LYS A 119 0.11 7.98 3.12
CA LYS A 119 -0.76 6.85 3.48
C LYS A 119 -0.12 5.53 3.06
N VAL A 120 0.13 4.65 4.02
CA VAL A 120 0.71 3.32 3.80
C VAL A 120 -0.41 2.29 3.71
N ALA A 121 -0.44 1.53 2.61
CA ALA A 121 -1.24 0.33 2.50
C ALA A 121 -0.49 -0.84 3.13
N GLY A 122 -1.13 -1.47 4.11
CA GLY A 122 -0.67 -2.75 4.64
C GLY A 122 -1.24 -3.92 3.85
N PHE A 123 -0.83 -5.13 4.22
CA PHE A 123 -1.39 -6.38 3.73
C PHE A 123 -2.07 -7.16 4.85
N ASN A 124 -2.97 -8.06 4.45
CA ASN A 124 -3.68 -8.94 5.36
C ASN A 124 -3.20 -10.39 5.17
N TYR A 125 -2.77 -11.02 6.26
CA TYR A 125 -2.37 -12.43 6.30
C TYR A 125 -2.92 -13.18 7.53
N ASN A 126 -3.72 -12.48 8.34
CA ASN A 126 -4.21 -12.96 9.63
C ASN A 126 -5.71 -13.24 9.66
N VAL A 127 -6.47 -12.58 8.80
CA VAL A 127 -7.94 -12.62 8.83
C VAL A 127 -8.45 -13.03 7.45
N PRO A 128 -9.41 -13.96 7.36
CA PRO A 128 -10.06 -14.25 6.09
C PRO A 128 -10.68 -13.00 5.47
N ASN A 129 -10.46 -12.77 4.18
CA ASN A 129 -11.02 -11.61 3.51
C ASN A 129 -12.53 -11.82 3.26
N ASP A 130 -13.29 -10.76 3.48
CA ASP A 130 -14.69 -10.58 3.09
C ASP A 130 -14.94 -9.19 2.46
N ALA A 131 -16.19 -8.91 2.12
CA ALA A 131 -16.61 -7.63 1.54
C ALA A 131 -16.29 -6.39 2.41
N HIS A 132 -16.12 -6.55 3.71
CA HIS A 132 -15.87 -5.48 4.67
C HIS A 132 -14.37 -5.30 5.01
N THR A 133 -13.55 -6.32 4.79
CA THR A 133 -12.10 -6.31 5.09
C THR A 133 -11.21 -5.62 4.05
N THR A 134 -11.75 -4.98 3.01
CA THR A 134 -10.94 -4.30 1.96
C THR A 134 -9.95 -3.28 2.53
N HIS A 135 -10.28 -2.69 3.68
CA HIS A 135 -9.42 -1.77 4.38
C HIS A 135 -8.20 -2.44 5.03
N LEU A 136 -8.10 -3.77 5.12
CA LEU A 136 -6.93 -4.42 5.69
C LEU A 136 -5.76 -4.55 4.70
N TYR A 137 -6.06 -4.58 3.41
CA TYR A 137 -5.08 -4.78 2.33
C TYR A 137 -5.07 -3.65 1.29
N SER A 138 -5.75 -2.53 1.57
CA SER A 138 -5.72 -1.35 0.69
C SER A 138 -5.90 -0.03 1.44
N THR A 139 -5.40 1.06 0.88
CA THR A 139 -5.70 2.42 1.35
C THR A 139 -5.77 3.39 0.17
N GLY A 140 -6.40 4.54 0.35
CA GLY A 140 -6.59 5.51 -0.72
C GLY A 140 -6.86 6.92 -0.24
N THR A 141 -6.90 7.86 -1.20
CA THR A 141 -7.18 9.26 -0.94
C THR A 141 -7.74 9.97 -2.17
N SER A 142 -8.44 11.08 -1.92
CA SER A 142 -8.81 12.09 -2.93
C SER A 142 -8.14 13.44 -2.65
N LEU A 143 -7.24 13.49 -1.66
CA LEU A 143 -6.48 14.69 -1.31
C LEU A 143 -5.25 14.81 -2.21
N ARG A 144 -4.96 16.04 -2.64
CA ARG A 144 -3.74 16.37 -3.37
C ARG A 144 -2.51 16.29 -2.47
N ASN A 145 -1.35 16.05 -3.07
CA ASN A 145 -0.02 16.00 -2.44
C ASN A 145 0.03 15.05 -1.23
N THR A 146 -0.84 14.04 -1.20
CA THR A 146 -0.89 13.01 -0.17
C THR A 146 -0.57 11.69 -0.86
N PRO A 147 0.70 11.26 -0.90
CA PRO A 147 1.06 10.00 -1.54
C PRO A 147 0.41 8.83 -0.80
N VAL A 148 -0.01 7.84 -1.57
CA VAL A 148 -0.46 6.54 -1.09
C VAL A 148 0.53 5.50 -1.57
N ILE A 149 1.09 4.68 -0.69
CA ILE A 149 2.22 3.80 -1.02
C ILE A 149 2.14 2.46 -0.27
N THR A 150 2.84 1.47 -0.80
CA THR A 150 3.18 0.23 -0.10
C THR A 150 4.59 -0.18 -0.47
N ASP A 151 5.22 -0.99 0.38
CA ASP A 151 6.55 -1.56 0.14
C ASP A 151 6.63 -3.00 0.67
N GLY A 152 7.81 -3.63 0.57
CA GLY A 152 8.02 -5.02 0.93
C GLY A 152 7.44 -5.97 -0.13
N MET A 153 7.52 -5.57 -1.41
CA MET A 153 6.90 -6.24 -2.55
C MET A 153 7.61 -7.53 -3.00
N GLY A 154 8.14 -8.30 -2.04
CA GLY A 154 8.83 -9.57 -2.26
C GLY A 154 7.92 -10.58 -2.98
N ALA A 155 7.21 -11.43 -2.23
CA ALA A 155 6.23 -12.34 -2.85
C ALA A 155 4.91 -11.64 -3.20
N CYS A 156 4.54 -10.58 -2.47
CA CYS A 156 3.30 -9.83 -2.66
C CYS A 156 3.29 -9.05 -3.98
N ILE A 157 2.08 -8.75 -4.48
CA ILE A 157 1.88 -7.88 -5.63
C ILE A 157 1.21 -6.58 -5.18
N ALA A 158 1.80 -5.43 -5.48
CA ALA A 158 1.12 -4.15 -5.34
C ALA A 158 0.34 -3.79 -6.61
N VAL A 159 -0.82 -3.18 -6.41
CA VAL A 159 -1.57 -2.51 -7.48
C VAL A 159 -1.89 -1.09 -7.07
N ALA A 160 -1.41 -0.11 -7.82
CA ALA A 160 -1.77 1.29 -7.65
C ALA A 160 -2.82 1.69 -8.70
N PHE A 161 -3.87 2.36 -8.24
CA PHE A 161 -4.96 2.90 -9.04
C PHE A 161 -4.81 4.41 -9.17
N ALA A 162 -4.90 4.90 -10.40
CA ALA A 162 -4.99 6.31 -10.74
C ALA A 162 -6.33 6.58 -11.44
N ALA A 163 -7.25 7.24 -10.74
CA ALA A 163 -8.54 7.65 -11.27
C ALA A 163 -8.59 9.16 -11.42
N GLU A 164 -8.58 9.65 -12.65
CA GLU A 164 -8.50 11.08 -12.97
C GLU A 164 -9.82 11.57 -13.53
N ARG A 165 -10.26 12.75 -13.06
CA ARG A 165 -11.33 13.48 -13.74
C ARG A 165 -10.68 14.31 -14.83
N ILE A 166 -11.02 14.04 -16.09
CA ILE A 166 -10.48 14.75 -17.24
C ILE A 166 -11.56 15.65 -17.83
N ASP A 167 -11.25 16.94 -17.98
CA ASP A 167 -12.15 17.88 -18.65
C ASP A 167 -12.33 17.47 -20.12
N PRO A 168 -13.57 17.26 -20.60
CA PRO A 168 -13.81 16.67 -21.90
C PRO A 168 -13.37 17.55 -23.07
N ARG A 169 -13.25 18.88 -22.86
CA ARG A 169 -12.89 19.87 -23.89
C ARG A 169 -11.38 20.09 -23.97
N SER A 170 -10.76 20.39 -22.84
CA SER A 170 -9.35 20.74 -22.72
C SER A 170 -8.43 19.53 -22.55
N LYS A 171 -9.00 18.35 -22.23
CA LYS A 171 -8.27 17.11 -21.90
C LYS A 171 -7.33 17.25 -20.71
N ARG A 172 -7.52 18.26 -19.86
CA ARG A 172 -6.71 18.49 -18.67
C ARG A 172 -7.35 17.84 -17.43
N PRO A 173 -6.55 17.41 -16.45
CA PRO A 173 -7.06 16.99 -15.15
C PRO A 173 -7.84 18.11 -14.45
N MET A 174 -8.86 17.73 -13.67
CA MET A 174 -9.71 18.64 -12.91
C MET A 174 -10.04 18.03 -11.51
N PRO A 175 -10.59 18.83 -10.57
CA PRO A 175 -10.90 18.33 -9.23
C PRO A 175 -11.76 17.06 -9.22
N GLY A 176 -11.46 16.13 -8.32
CA GLY A 176 -12.22 14.89 -8.15
C GLY A 176 -11.44 13.61 -8.45
N ALA A 177 -10.13 13.70 -8.68
CA ALA A 177 -9.26 12.53 -8.80
C ALA A 177 -9.26 11.68 -7.51
N LYS A 178 -9.00 10.38 -7.67
CA LYS A 178 -8.89 9.40 -6.58
C LYS A 178 -7.70 8.50 -6.84
N VAL A 179 -6.99 8.13 -5.78
CA VAL A 179 -5.93 7.11 -5.85
C VAL A 179 -6.14 6.06 -4.77
N ARG A 180 -5.77 4.82 -5.07
CA ARG A 180 -5.81 3.70 -4.12
C ARG A 180 -4.66 2.75 -4.40
N VAL A 181 -4.07 2.20 -3.35
CA VAL A 181 -3.06 1.14 -3.45
C VAL A 181 -3.59 -0.09 -2.74
N PHE A 182 -3.49 -1.24 -3.41
CA PHE A 182 -3.71 -2.57 -2.87
C PHE A 182 -2.36 -3.24 -2.67
N HIS A 183 -2.17 -3.88 -1.51
CA HIS A 183 -1.05 -4.76 -1.22
C HIS A 183 -1.60 -6.19 -1.16
N VAL A 184 -1.48 -6.90 -2.27
CA VAL A 184 -2.09 -8.22 -2.46
C VAL A 184 -1.14 -9.30 -1.97
N TYR A 185 -1.54 -9.99 -0.91
CA TYR A 185 -0.83 -11.17 -0.44
C TYR A 185 -1.01 -12.33 -1.45
N PRO A 186 0.01 -13.17 -1.70
CA PRO A 186 -0.06 -14.20 -2.73
C PRO A 186 -1.22 -15.18 -2.54
N PHE A 187 -1.85 -15.57 -3.64
CA PHE A 187 -3.08 -16.39 -3.66
C PHE A 187 -2.89 -17.87 -3.28
N SER A 188 -1.71 -18.28 -2.78
CA SER A 188 -1.50 -19.65 -2.28
C SER A 188 -2.27 -19.94 -1.00
N ARG A 189 -2.63 -18.91 -0.22
CA ARG A 189 -3.38 -19.06 1.04
C ARG A 189 -4.88 -18.91 0.78
N LEU A 190 -5.51 -19.98 0.31
CA LEU A 190 -6.94 -20.00 -0.02
C LEU A 190 -7.84 -19.71 1.19
N GLU A 191 -7.38 -20.02 2.40
CA GLU A 191 -8.05 -19.70 3.66
C GLU A 191 -8.19 -18.19 3.90
N LEU A 192 -7.37 -17.36 3.24
CA LEU A 192 -7.51 -15.91 3.27
C LEU A 192 -8.56 -15.40 2.27
N ALA A 193 -9.25 -16.27 1.54
CA ALA A 193 -10.26 -15.91 0.55
C ALA A 193 -9.74 -14.90 -0.51
N PRO A 194 -8.71 -15.26 -1.31
CA PRO A 194 -8.14 -14.37 -2.33
C PRO A 194 -9.17 -13.88 -3.35
N ASP A 195 -10.24 -14.65 -3.61
CA ASP A 195 -11.35 -14.23 -4.47
C ASP A 195 -12.06 -12.97 -3.96
N GLU A 196 -12.13 -12.75 -2.64
CA GLU A 196 -12.71 -11.52 -2.07
C GLU A 196 -11.80 -10.31 -2.32
N VAL A 197 -10.49 -10.50 -2.43
CA VAL A 197 -9.55 -9.45 -2.85
C VAL A 197 -9.80 -9.10 -4.32
N MET A 198 -9.95 -10.10 -5.19
CA MET A 198 -10.26 -9.88 -6.61
C MET A 198 -11.61 -9.17 -6.79
N LYS A 199 -12.65 -9.58 -6.04
CA LYS A 199 -13.94 -8.88 -6.02
C LYS A 199 -13.82 -7.46 -5.49
N ALA A 200 -13.00 -7.20 -4.47
CA ALA A 200 -12.78 -5.85 -3.97
C ALA A 200 -12.11 -4.93 -5.00
N ILE A 201 -11.15 -5.46 -5.75
CA ILE A 201 -10.49 -4.74 -6.85
C ILE A 201 -11.50 -4.46 -7.98
N GLN A 202 -12.30 -5.46 -8.37
CA GLN A 202 -13.37 -5.28 -9.36
C GLN A 202 -14.41 -4.23 -8.92
N ARG A 203 -14.93 -4.32 -7.69
CA ARG A 203 -15.86 -3.32 -7.14
C ARG A 203 -15.27 -1.92 -7.22
N HIS A 204 -13.98 -1.77 -6.93
CA HIS A 204 -13.34 -0.46 -7.02
C HIS A 204 -13.23 0.08 -8.45
N ILE A 205 -13.00 -0.80 -9.44
CA ILE A 205 -13.05 -0.43 -10.87
C ILE A 205 -14.46 0.07 -11.22
N ASP A 206 -15.49 -0.63 -10.77
CA ASP A 206 -16.89 -0.28 -11.05
C ASP A 206 -17.28 1.06 -10.42
N GLU A 207 -16.94 1.29 -9.15
CA GLU A 207 -17.13 2.57 -8.46
C GLU A 207 -16.49 3.75 -9.23
N ILE A 208 -15.25 3.57 -9.71
CA ILE A 208 -14.52 4.61 -10.45
C ILE A 208 -15.20 4.95 -11.77
N ARG A 209 -15.78 3.95 -12.45
CA ARG A 209 -16.55 4.15 -13.68
C ARG A 209 -17.86 4.85 -13.43
N GLU A 210 -18.57 4.47 -12.38
CA GLU A 210 -19.81 5.14 -11.94
C GLU A 210 -19.56 6.62 -11.65
N ASP A 211 -18.40 6.96 -11.08
CA ASP A 211 -17.97 8.35 -10.86
C ASP A 211 -17.59 9.11 -12.16
N GLY A 212 -17.56 8.43 -13.29
CA GLY A 212 -17.18 8.96 -14.60
C GLY A 212 -15.70 9.33 -14.70
N LEU A 213 -14.83 8.66 -13.96
CA LEU A 213 -13.39 8.93 -13.94
C LEU A 213 -12.64 8.07 -14.96
N THR A 214 -11.57 8.62 -15.52
CA THR A 214 -10.63 7.87 -16.37
C THR A 214 -9.68 7.08 -15.47
N LEU A 215 -9.63 5.77 -15.66
CA LEU A 215 -8.84 4.86 -14.83
C LEU A 215 -7.62 4.34 -15.58
N ARG A 216 -6.49 4.24 -14.87
CA ARG A 216 -5.33 3.43 -15.21
C ARG A 216 -4.73 2.82 -13.95
N VAL A 217 -3.97 1.73 -14.11
CA VAL A 217 -3.33 1.04 -13.01
C VAL A 217 -1.84 0.84 -13.27
N ALA A 218 -1.11 0.56 -12.20
CA ALA A 218 0.27 0.11 -12.24
C ALA A 218 0.45 -1.10 -11.32
N MET A 219 1.35 -2.00 -11.69
CA MET A 219 1.65 -3.22 -10.96
C MET A 219 3.15 -3.33 -10.67
N HIS A 220 3.51 -3.78 -9.46
CA HIS A 220 4.89 -3.98 -9.04
C HIS A 220 4.97 -5.11 -8.00
N GLY A 221 6.10 -5.82 -7.94
CA GLY A 221 6.35 -6.84 -6.92
C GLY A 221 6.31 -8.28 -7.42
N GLY A 222 6.36 -9.22 -6.49
CA GLY A 222 6.38 -10.65 -6.80
C GLY A 222 7.79 -11.14 -7.10
N LEU A 223 7.99 -12.43 -6.84
CA LEU A 223 9.23 -13.13 -7.15
C LEU A 223 9.07 -13.89 -8.47
N SER A 224 10.08 -13.78 -9.34
CA SER A 224 10.08 -14.41 -10.67
C SER A 224 10.06 -15.94 -10.65
N ASP A 225 10.47 -16.54 -9.54
CA ASP A 225 10.57 -17.99 -9.32
C ASP A 225 9.50 -18.54 -8.36
N SER A 226 8.48 -17.74 -8.04
CA SER A 226 7.39 -18.12 -7.14
C SER A 226 6.09 -18.35 -7.89
N ASP A 227 5.63 -19.61 -7.94
CA ASP A 227 4.35 -19.98 -8.55
C ASP A 227 3.17 -19.16 -8.00
N SER A 228 3.20 -18.85 -6.69
CA SER A 228 2.14 -18.06 -6.07
C SER A 228 2.18 -16.59 -6.52
N SER A 229 3.37 -16.00 -6.64
CA SER A 229 3.55 -14.64 -7.18
C SER A 229 3.09 -14.57 -8.63
N LEU A 230 3.55 -15.51 -9.46
CA LEU A 230 3.20 -15.63 -10.88
C LEU A 230 1.69 -15.80 -11.08
N THR A 231 1.07 -16.70 -10.32
CA THR A 231 -0.39 -16.92 -10.37
C THR A 231 -1.16 -15.66 -9.99
N THR A 232 -0.76 -15.00 -8.91
CA THR A 232 -1.40 -13.76 -8.43
C THR A 232 -1.29 -12.63 -9.47
N ALA A 233 -0.08 -12.41 -10.00
CA ALA A 233 0.15 -11.41 -11.04
C ALA A 233 -0.64 -11.72 -12.32
N SER A 234 -0.69 -12.99 -12.75
CA SER A 234 -1.48 -13.42 -13.90
C SER A 234 -2.97 -13.13 -13.73
N ALA A 235 -3.55 -13.48 -12.58
CA ALA A 235 -4.97 -13.23 -12.29
C ALA A 235 -5.31 -11.72 -12.29
N LEU A 236 -4.42 -10.89 -11.74
CA LEU A 236 -4.59 -9.43 -11.77
C LEU A 236 -4.49 -8.87 -13.20
N ARG A 237 -3.53 -9.34 -14.00
CA ARG A 237 -3.39 -8.96 -15.42
C ARG A 237 -4.64 -9.35 -16.21
N GLU A 238 -5.16 -10.55 -15.99
CA GLU A 238 -6.40 -11.02 -16.64
C GLU A 238 -7.61 -10.18 -16.23
N LEU A 239 -7.74 -9.85 -14.95
CA LEU A 239 -8.77 -8.93 -14.46
C LEU A 239 -8.68 -7.58 -15.19
N PHE A 240 -7.52 -6.93 -15.21
CA PHE A 240 -7.39 -5.62 -15.88
C PHE A 240 -7.62 -5.70 -17.38
N ASN A 241 -7.17 -6.76 -18.04
CA ASN A 241 -7.41 -6.97 -19.47
C ASN A 241 -8.90 -7.19 -19.77
N SER A 242 -9.58 -8.06 -19.02
CA SER A 242 -11.02 -8.31 -19.19
C SER A 242 -11.86 -7.07 -18.90
N GLN A 243 -11.43 -6.28 -17.92
CA GLN A 243 -12.02 -4.99 -17.60
C GLN A 243 -11.52 -3.87 -18.53
N GLN A 244 -10.67 -4.10 -19.52
CA GLN A 244 -10.15 -3.04 -20.40
C GLN A 244 -9.54 -1.85 -19.61
N VAL A 245 -8.94 -2.12 -18.46
CA VAL A 245 -8.26 -1.12 -17.64
C VAL A 245 -6.81 -1.00 -18.14
N PRO A 246 -6.39 0.17 -18.63
CA PRO A 246 -5.00 0.37 -19.05
C PRO A 246 -4.02 0.15 -17.90
N VAL A 247 -3.04 -0.71 -18.14
CA VAL A 247 -1.89 -0.90 -17.25
C VAL A 247 -0.76 0.00 -17.76
N GLU A 248 -0.42 1.06 -17.03
CA GLU A 248 0.62 2.02 -17.43
C GLU A 248 2.01 1.38 -17.42
N PHE A 249 2.28 0.58 -16.38
CA PHE A 249 3.44 -0.30 -16.33
C PHE A 249 3.14 -1.52 -15.48
N ASP A 250 3.84 -2.59 -15.81
CA ASP A 250 3.80 -3.87 -15.11
C ASP A 250 5.23 -4.32 -14.85
N GLU A 251 5.67 -4.11 -13.61
CA GLU A 251 7.01 -4.49 -13.12
C GLU A 251 6.87 -5.62 -12.11
N THR A 252 6.02 -6.60 -12.42
CA THR A 252 5.82 -7.78 -11.58
C THR A 252 6.66 -8.97 -12.03
N CYS A 253 7.08 -9.78 -11.06
CA CYS A 253 7.76 -11.06 -11.26
C CYS A 253 8.97 -10.92 -12.19
N GLU A 254 8.95 -11.57 -13.36
CA GLU A 254 10.04 -11.55 -14.34
C GLU A 254 10.37 -10.15 -14.89
N LYS A 255 9.44 -9.20 -14.76
CA LYS A 255 9.62 -7.80 -15.19
C LYS A 255 10.14 -6.90 -14.08
N ARG A 256 10.28 -7.41 -12.86
CA ARG A 256 10.74 -6.64 -11.70
C ARG A 256 12.26 -6.47 -11.77
N MET A 257 12.70 -5.24 -11.92
CA MET A 257 14.13 -4.90 -12.04
C MET A 257 14.75 -4.48 -10.71
N GLU A 258 13.95 -3.91 -9.81
CA GLU A 258 14.41 -3.36 -8.54
C GLU A 258 13.42 -3.68 -7.42
N GLU A 259 13.92 -3.67 -6.20
CA GLU A 259 13.09 -3.72 -5.00
C GLU A 259 12.71 -2.31 -4.59
N THR A 260 11.54 -1.87 -5.06
CA THR A 260 11.02 -0.54 -4.78
C THR A 260 9.59 -0.59 -4.27
N PRO A 261 9.13 0.44 -3.54
CA PRO A 261 7.72 0.57 -3.24
C PRO A 261 6.89 0.81 -4.51
N LEU A 262 5.57 0.72 -4.36
CA LEU A 262 4.61 1.19 -5.37
C LEU A 262 3.57 2.09 -4.71
N GLY A 263 3.28 3.20 -5.37
CA GLY A 263 2.29 4.15 -4.91
C GLY A 263 1.70 5.01 -6.01
N ALA A 264 0.83 5.93 -5.58
CA ALA A 264 0.26 6.97 -6.42
C ALA A 264 0.00 8.24 -5.62
N VAL A 265 0.04 9.39 -6.29
CA VAL A 265 -0.27 10.69 -5.71
C VAL A 265 -1.09 11.52 -6.68
N ILE A 266 -2.03 12.29 -6.14
CA ILE A 266 -2.73 13.34 -6.88
C ILE A 266 -1.89 14.62 -6.72
N ASN A 267 -1.38 15.17 -7.82
CA ASN A 267 -0.57 16.38 -7.81
C ASN A 267 -1.43 17.64 -7.56
N SER A 268 -0.75 18.78 -7.39
CA SER A 268 -1.39 20.09 -7.19
C SER A 268 -2.33 20.49 -8.33
N ASP A 269 -2.03 20.07 -9.56
CA ASP A 269 -2.80 20.31 -10.79
C ASP A 269 -3.88 19.26 -11.07
N TYR A 270 -4.14 18.35 -10.11
CA TYR A 270 -5.09 17.24 -10.19
C TYR A 270 -4.68 16.08 -11.11
N SER A 271 -3.52 16.14 -11.78
CA SER A 271 -2.95 14.96 -12.42
C SER A 271 -2.59 13.91 -11.38
N VAL A 272 -2.54 12.65 -11.79
CA VAL A 272 -2.05 11.56 -10.93
C VAL A 272 -0.70 11.07 -11.44
N ASN A 273 0.24 10.83 -10.53
CA ASN A 273 1.48 10.13 -10.86
C ASN A 273 1.57 8.83 -10.06
N PHE A 274 2.05 7.77 -10.71
CA PHE A 274 2.54 6.60 -10.00
C PHE A 274 3.92 6.89 -9.44
N ILE A 275 4.19 6.34 -8.25
CA ILE A 275 5.41 6.55 -7.49
C ILE A 275 6.06 5.20 -7.26
N THR A 276 7.37 5.12 -7.46
CA THR A 276 8.17 3.96 -7.04
C THR A 276 9.28 4.33 -6.05
N ARG A 277 9.41 5.60 -5.67
CA ARG A 277 10.39 6.04 -4.67
C ARG A 277 9.86 7.23 -3.88
N LEU A 278 10.10 7.26 -2.58
CA LEU A 278 9.97 8.48 -1.78
C LEU A 278 11.35 9.06 -1.55
N VAL A 279 11.48 10.38 -1.64
CA VAL A 279 12.73 11.07 -1.39
C VAL A 279 12.53 12.21 -0.39
N ALA A 280 13.42 12.34 0.58
CA ALA A 280 13.39 13.45 1.53
C ALA A 280 13.87 14.75 0.85
N THR A 281 13.12 15.84 1.01
CA THR A 281 13.51 17.17 0.49
C THR A 281 14.53 17.88 1.38
N GLU A 282 14.68 17.46 2.63
CA GLU A 282 15.60 18.07 3.59
C GLU A 282 16.92 17.28 3.62
N GLN A 283 18.02 17.93 3.24
CA GLN A 283 19.31 17.58 3.85
C GLN A 283 19.21 18.05 5.30
N LEU A 284 19.30 17.11 6.26
CA LEU A 284 19.75 17.47 7.60
C LEU A 284 21.09 18.20 7.42
N ARG A 285 21.07 19.52 7.56
CA ARG A 285 22.29 20.31 7.75
C ARG A 285 22.79 19.97 9.15
N ASP A 286 23.96 19.32 9.17
CA ASP A 286 24.95 19.16 10.24
C ASP A 286 24.47 19.27 11.70
#